data_AF-A0A7J3AC59-F1
#
_entry.id   AF-A0A7J3AC59-F1
#
_cell.length_a   1.000
_cell.length_b   1.000
_cell.length_c   1.000
_cell.angle_alpha   90.00
_cell.angle_beta   90.00
_cell.angle_gamma   90.00
#
_symmetry.space_group_name_H-M   'P 1'
#
loop_
_entity.id
_entity.type
_entity.pdbx_description
1 polymer ?
#
loop_
_entity_poly.entity_id
_entity_poly.type
_entity_poly.pdbx_seq_one_letter_code
_entity_poly.pdbx_strand_id
1 'polypeptide(L)'
;MLVESFIAFLLILAVSSLIYLLGRRASPKSKKTENEQSEYACGEKAPIQKLRINVTLYKFLIYFAIFDSSILLLSFAALLHQELNAPLLILYLFIAFAASLILLEGAKD
;
A
#
# COMPACT_ATOMS: atom_id res chain seq x y z
N MET A 1 12.67 -22.17 5.50
CA MET A 1 11.70 -21.08 5.65
C MET A 1 11.45 -20.35 4.33
N LEU A 2 12.47 -19.81 3.65
CA LEU A 2 12.29 -19.11 2.36
C LEU A 2 11.58 -19.94 1.26
N VAL A 3 11.94 -21.23 1.11
CA VAL A 3 11.30 -22.12 0.12
C VAL A 3 9.81 -22.32 0.42
N GLU A 4 9.47 -22.65 1.66
CA GLU A 4 8.07 -22.79 2.11
C GLU A 4 7.27 -21.50 1.90
N SER A 5 7.83 -20.34 2.24
CA SER A 5 7.19 -19.03 2.03
C SER A 5 6.98 -18.73 0.55
N PHE A 6 7.94 -19.10 -0.30
CA PHE A 6 7.83 -18.91 -1.75
C PHE A 6 6.76 -19.82 -2.36
N ILE A 7 6.70 -21.08 -1.94
CA ILE A 7 5.66 -22.03 -2.35
C ILE A 7 4.28 -21.53 -1.89
N ALA A 8 4.15 -21.08 -0.64
CA ALA A 8 2.91 -20.53 -0.11
C ALA A 8 2.43 -19.30 -0.90
N PHE A 9 3.34 -18.37 -1.23
CA PHE A 9 3.04 -17.20 -2.04
C PHE A 9 2.52 -17.59 -3.44
N LEU A 10 3.19 -18.53 -4.11
CA LEU A 10 2.77 -19.02 -5.43
C LEU A 10 1.41 -19.71 -5.36
N LEU A 11 1.14 -20.48 -4.30
CA LEU A 11 -0.14 -21.15 -4.10
C LEU A 11 -1.26 -20.12 -3.94
N ILE A 12 -1.09 -19.11 -3.08
CA ILE A 12 -2.09 -18.05 -2.87
C ILE A 12 -2.37 -17.30 -4.17
N LEU A 13 -1.32 -16.97 -4.93
CA LEU A 13 -1.44 -16.28 -6.22
C LEU A 13 -2.17 -17.16 -7.24
N ALA A 14 -1.81 -18.44 -7.33
CA ALA A 14 -2.44 -19.39 -8.23
C ALA A 14 -3.93 -19.59 -7.91
N VAL A 15 -4.27 -19.79 -6.64
CA VAL A 15 -5.67 -19.96 -6.19
C VAL A 15 -6.48 -18.68 -6.45
N SER A 16 -5.95 -17.50 -6.11
CA SER A 16 -6.64 -16.23 -6.37
C SER A 16 -6.89 -16.01 -7.86
N SER A 17 -5.89 -16.32 -8.70
CA SER A 17 -6.03 -16.26 -10.15
C SER A 17 -7.07 -17.25 -10.68
N LEU A 18 -7.06 -18.49 -10.16
CA LEU A 18 -8.02 -19.52 -10.53
C LEU A 18 -9.45 -19.09 -10.21
N ILE A 19 -9.70 -18.54 -9.02
CA ILE A 19 -11.01 -18.02 -8.62
C ILE A 19 -11.47 -16.93 -9.60
N TYR A 20 -10.58 -16.00 -9.96
CA TYR A 20 -10.91 -14.92 -10.90
C TYR A 20 -11.21 -15.44 -12.31
N LEU A 21 -10.43 -16.42 -12.80
CA LEU A 21 -10.63 -17.05 -14.11
C LEU A 21 -11.92 -17.85 -14.18
N LEU A 22 -12.21 -18.63 -13.14
CA LEU A 22 -13.46 -19.39 -13.01
C LEU A 22 -14.65 -18.45 -12.92
N GLY A 23 -14.57 -17.39 -12.10
CA GLY A 23 -15.61 -16.36 -12.00
C GLY A 23 -15.85 -15.66 -13.34
N ARG A 24 -14.78 -15.30 -14.06
CA ARG A 24 -14.87 -14.70 -15.39
C ARG A 24 -15.50 -15.66 -16.42
N ARG A 25 -15.23 -16.96 -16.34
CA ARG A 25 -15.76 -17.96 -17.26
C ARG A 25 -17.20 -18.35 -16.95
N ALA A 26 -17.58 -18.40 -15.67
CA ALA A 26 -18.92 -18.75 -15.20
C ALA A 26 -19.90 -17.58 -15.27
N SER A 27 -19.41 -16.34 -15.22
CA SER A 27 -20.26 -15.14 -15.23
C SER A 27 -21.02 -14.98 -16.56
N PRO A 28 -22.31 -14.60 -16.52
CA PRO A 28 -23.06 -14.24 -17.72
C PRO A 28 -22.39 -13.04 -18.41
N LYS A 29 -22.09 -13.19 -19.69
CA LYS A 29 -21.50 -12.09 -20.48
C LYS A 29 -22.57 -11.04 -20.74
N SER A 30 -22.53 -9.92 -20.01
CA SER A 30 -23.46 -8.82 -20.29
C SER A 30 -23.12 -8.13 -21.62
N LYS A 31 -24.17 -7.67 -22.32
CA LYS A 31 -24.02 -6.80 -23.49
C LYS A 31 -23.57 -5.44 -22.98
N LYS A 32 -22.28 -5.17 -23.10
CA LYS A 32 -21.62 -3.89 -22.89
C LYS A 32 -22.44 -2.70 -23.43
N THR A 33 -23.40 -2.20 -22.64
CA THR A 33 -24.17 -0.99 -22.96
C THR A 33 -23.48 0.23 -22.37
N GLU A 34 -23.74 1.41 -22.94
CA GLU A 34 -23.17 2.68 -22.45
C GLU A 34 -23.48 2.90 -20.96
N ASN A 35 -24.70 2.58 -20.53
CA ASN A 35 -25.13 2.72 -19.13
C ASN A 35 -24.50 1.69 -18.17
N GLU A 36 -24.11 0.50 -18.65
CA GLU A 36 -23.40 -0.47 -17.80
C GLU A 36 -21.92 -0.12 -17.61
N GLN A 37 -21.35 0.60 -18.57
CA GLN A 37 -19.95 1.06 -18.50
C GLN A 37 -19.81 2.44 -17.87
N SER A 38 -20.90 3.21 -17.79
CA SER A 38 -20.89 4.50 -17.09
C SER A 38 -20.67 4.29 -15.60
N GLU A 39 -19.99 5.25 -14.98
CA GLU A 39 -19.77 5.23 -13.54
C GLU A 39 -21.06 5.26 -12.75
N TYR A 40 -21.00 4.62 -11.59
CA TYR A 40 -22.11 4.65 -10.66
C TYR A 40 -22.19 6.02 -9.98
N ALA A 41 -23.17 6.82 -10.38
CA ALA A 41 -23.56 8.06 -9.71
C ALA A 41 -25.08 8.12 -9.53
N CYS A 42 -25.64 7.11 -8.83
CA CYS A 42 -27.10 7.00 -8.61
C CYS A 42 -27.95 7.04 -9.90
N GLY A 43 -27.39 6.60 -11.04
CA GLY A 43 -28.04 6.63 -12.35
C GLY A 43 -27.86 7.93 -13.14
N GLU A 44 -27.20 8.93 -12.57
CA GLU A 44 -26.88 10.19 -13.24
C GLU A 44 -25.57 10.08 -14.05
N LYS A 45 -25.48 10.78 -15.18
CA LYS A 45 -24.24 10.90 -15.96
C LYS A 45 -23.33 11.94 -15.30
N ALA A 46 -22.60 11.53 -14.27
CA ALA A 46 -21.65 12.42 -13.60
C ALA A 46 -20.38 12.63 -14.46
N PRO A 47 -19.99 13.88 -14.75
CA PRO A 47 -18.71 14.13 -15.40
C PRO A 47 -17.57 13.89 -14.40
N ILE A 48 -16.60 13.03 -14.73
CA ILE A 48 -15.37 12.95 -13.93
C ILE A 48 -14.61 14.25 -14.06
N GLN A 49 -14.78 15.14 -13.10
CA GLN A 49 -13.74 16.10 -12.78
C GLN A 49 -12.69 15.41 -11.91
N LYS A 50 -11.42 15.74 -12.13
CA LYS A 50 -10.30 15.22 -11.32
C LYS A 50 -10.64 15.36 -9.85
N LEU A 51 -10.95 14.23 -9.21
CA LEU A 51 -11.38 14.20 -7.83
C LEU A 51 -10.20 14.65 -6.95
N ARG A 52 -10.27 15.86 -6.38
CA ARG A 52 -9.33 16.26 -5.33
C ARG A 52 -9.79 15.61 -4.04
N ILE A 53 -9.26 14.44 -3.75
CA ILE A 53 -9.51 13.73 -2.50
C ILE A 53 -8.71 14.43 -1.40
N ASN A 54 -9.41 14.99 -0.41
CA ASN A 54 -8.76 15.47 0.78
C ASN A 54 -8.43 14.27 1.69
N VAL A 55 -7.14 14.03 1.92
CA VAL A 55 -6.67 12.96 2.81
C VAL A 55 -6.66 13.50 4.24
N THR A 56 -7.76 13.31 4.96
CA THR A 56 -7.97 13.84 6.32
C THR A 56 -6.95 13.33 7.35
N LEU A 57 -6.39 12.14 7.13
CA LEU A 57 -5.44 11.46 8.04
C LEU A 57 -4.00 11.45 7.51
N TYR A 58 -3.62 12.41 6.65
CA TYR A 58 -2.28 12.42 6.06
C TYR A 58 -1.17 12.44 7.14
N LYS A 59 -1.37 13.15 8.26
CA LYS A 59 -0.42 13.20 9.39
C LYS A 59 -0.19 11.81 10.00
N PHE A 60 -1.27 11.05 10.16
CA PHE A 60 -1.19 9.67 10.65
C PHE A 60 -0.40 8.79 9.68
N LEU A 61 -0.63 8.92 8.37
CA LEU A 61 0.13 8.18 7.35
C LEU A 61 1.62 8.48 7.42
N ILE A 62 2.00 9.74 7.64
CA ILE A 62 3.40 10.15 7.81
C ILE A 62 3.98 9.46 9.05
N TYR A 63 3.32 9.58 10.20
CA TYR A 63 3.79 8.93 11.43
C TYR A 63 3.90 7.41 11.28
N PHE A 64 2.91 6.78 10.67
CA PHE A 64 2.92 5.34 10.38
C PHE A 64 4.15 4.94 9.57
N ALA A 65 4.49 5.68 8.50
CA ALA A 65 5.66 5.38 7.68
C ALA A 65 7.00 5.50 8.45
N ILE A 66 7.12 6.44 9.38
CA ILE A 66 8.31 6.58 10.24
C ILE A 66 8.45 5.37 11.15
N PHE A 67 7.38 5.01 11.86
CA PHE A 67 7.40 3.92 12.82
C PHE A 67 7.58 2.57 12.13
N ASP A 68 6.93 2.36 10.98
CA ASP A 68 7.05 1.12 10.21
C ASP A 68 8.48 0.91 9.68
N SER A 69 9.08 1.93 9.06
CA SER A 69 10.45 1.83 8.52
C SER A 69 11.51 1.61 9.61
N SER A 70 11.35 2.26 10.78
CA SER A 70 12.27 2.10 11.91
C SER A 70 12.18 0.70 12.55
N ILE A 71 10.97 0.15 12.70
CA ILE A 71 10.76 -1.21 13.21
C ILE A 71 11.30 -2.25 12.23
N LEU A 72 11.06 -2.08 10.92
CA LEU A 72 11.57 -2.98 9.89
C LEU A 72 13.10 -3.03 9.92
N LEU A 73 13.77 -1.88 10.01
CA LEU A 73 15.23 -1.82 10.08
C LEU A 73 15.79 -2.50 11.33
N LEU A 74 15.20 -2.25 12.49
CA LEU A 74 15.60 -2.91 13.73
C LEU A 74 15.40 -4.43 13.63
N SER A 75 14.28 -4.86 13.04
CA SER A 75 13.95 -6.29 12.85
C SER A 75 14.93 -6.98 11.89
N PHE A 76 15.27 -6.35 10.76
CA PHE A 76 16.25 -6.90 9.82
C PHE A 76 17.66 -6.96 10.42
N ALA A 77 18.04 -5.94 11.18
CA ALA A 77 19.34 -5.93 11.84
C ALA A 77 19.45 -7.01 12.92
N ALA A 78 18.39 -7.22 13.71
CA ALA A 78 18.30 -8.33 14.67
C ALA A 78 18.33 -9.70 13.97
N LEU A 79 17.61 -9.86 12.85
CA LEU A 79 17.55 -11.11 12.10
C LEU A 79 18.91 -11.53 11.53
N LEU A 80 19.67 -10.57 11.01
CA LEU A 80 20.98 -10.82 10.39
C LEU A 80 22.11 -11.09 11.41
N HIS A 81 21.83 -11.03 12.73
CA HIS A 81 22.83 -11.16 13.80
C HIS A 81 24.07 -10.30 13.56
N GLN A 82 23.89 -9.17 12.87
CA GLN A 82 24.99 -8.29 12.51
C GLN A 82 25.20 -7.32 13.65
N GLU A 83 26.47 -7.11 14.02
CA GLU A 83 26.84 -6.06 14.97
C GLU A 83 26.30 -4.72 14.44
N LEU A 84 25.25 -4.25 15.10
CA LEU A 84 24.57 -3.03 14.74
C LEU A 84 25.51 -1.88 15.07
N ASN A 85 25.96 -1.17 14.03
CA ASN A 85 26.60 0.12 14.21
C ASN A 85 25.58 1.11 14.76
N ALA A 86 25.42 1.12 16.09
CA ALA A 86 24.57 2.02 16.85
C ALA A 86 24.60 3.48 16.36
N PRO A 87 25.77 4.10 16.03
CA PRO A 87 25.77 5.48 15.54
C PRO A 87 25.07 5.65 14.18
N LEU A 88 25.20 4.68 13.27
CA LEU A 88 24.54 4.74 11.96
C LEU A 88 23.03 4.55 12.07
N LEU A 89 22.58 3.66 12.97
CA LEU A 89 21.15 3.46 13.22
C LEU A 89 20.53 4.71 13.83
N ILE A 90 21.19 5.34 14.81
CA ILE A 90 20.74 6.60 15.42
C ILE A 90 20.68 7.71 14.37
N LEU A 91 21.71 7.84 13.52
CA LEU A 91 21.73 8.80 12.42
C LEU A 91 20.55 8.59 11.44
N TYR A 92 20.29 7.34 11.07
CA TYR A 92 19.18 7.01 10.17
C TYR A 92 17.82 7.39 10.78
N LEU A 93 17.58 7.01 12.04
CA LEU A 93 16.34 7.36 12.74
C LEU A 93 16.17 8.87 12.85
N PHE A 94 17.26 9.60 13.08
CA PHE A 94 17.25 11.06 13.10
C PHE A 94 16.90 11.67 11.74
N ILE A 95 17.46 11.15 10.64
CA ILE A 95 17.12 11.60 9.28
C ILE A 95 15.65 11.32 8.96
N ALA A 96 15.14 10.12 9.30
CA ALA A 96 13.74 9.77 9.09
C ALA A 96 12.80 10.69 9.90
N PHE A 97 13.17 10.99 11.14
CA PHE A 97 12.46 11.94 11.98
C PHE A 97 12.49 13.36 11.39
N ALA A 98 13.64 13.89 10.97
CA ALA A 98 13.77 15.21 10.36
C ALA A 98 12.96 15.33 9.06
N ALA A 99 13.04 14.33 8.17
CA ALA A 99 12.27 14.29 6.94
C ALA A 99 10.76 14.33 7.21
N SER A 100 10.30 13.66 8.27
CA SER A 100 8.89 13.67 8.65
C SER A 100 8.39 15.01 9.18
N LEU A 101 9.24 15.76 9.91
CA LEU A 101 8.90 17.11 10.36
C LEU A 101 8.75 18.06 9.17
N ILE A 102 9.64 17.94 8.17
CA ILE A 102 9.53 18.70 6.91
C ILE A 102 8.22 18.36 6.19
N LEU A 103 7.85 17.07 6.12
CA LEU A 103 6.60 16.63 5.50
C LEU A 103 5.37 17.12 6.26
N LEU A 104 5.45 17.23 7.59
CA LEU A 104 4.38 17.75 8.43
C LEU A 104 4.18 19.26 8.26
N GLU A 105 5.26 20.00 8.08
CA GLU A 105 5.26 21.44 7.87
C GLU A 105 4.78 21.81 6.46
N GLY A 106 5.24 21.10 5.43
CA GLY A 106 4.82 21.30 4.03
C GLY A 106 3.37 20.87 3.72
N ALA A 107 2.65 20.32 4.68
CA ALA A 107 1.25 19.93 4.54
C ALA A 107 0.27 20.91 5.21
N LYS A 108 0.73 22.13 5.51
CA LYS A 108 -0.07 23.21 6.11
C LYS A 108 -0.62 24.22 5.08
N ASP A 109 -0.53 23.88 3.79
CA ASP A 109 -1.00 24.72 2.66
C ASP A 109 -2.39 24.30 2.14
#